data_AF-A0A812MJI2-F1
#
_entry.id   AF-A0A812MJI2-F1
#
_cell.length_a   1.000
_cell.length_b   1.000
_cell.length_c   1.000
_cell.angle_alpha   90.00
_cell.angle_beta   90.00
_cell.angle_gamma   90.00
#
_symmetry.space_group_name_H-M   'P 1'
#
loop_
_entity.id
_entity.type
_entity.pdbx_description
1 polymer ?
#
loop_
_entity_poly.entity_id
_entity_poly.type
_entity_poly.pdbx_seq_one_letter_code
_entity_poly.pdbx_strand_id
1 'polypeptide(L)'
;MLQTSWPVPDAEVEFVCLTTRSRDQLLGNKCLGIKEQRFTFEDGQLKTPDNKCVTAVAFSKALRQTELNQTLRDESSALDAVLEECVGLQEQRVSFYPDGTIHLEMQESLCLDWDVGGLFRSNNVYFYTCNKQQNQVWAKIQPAPAVFVTSFPSFGVNAHCLAFQDQEVKAIPEGGDCPKWQWDFATSALVLGDSCLTMSDFPELKDANETVKNLAKEDATLQDCDGSEAQKFIYNADGTILPQGQDLCLDWDVAGVFIKDNVYFYTCNRQSNQMWVSVEDWVPVEGS
;
A
#
# COMPACT_ATOMS: atom_id res chain seq x y z
N MET A 1 8.04 -1.83 -3.52
CA MET A 1 8.40 -1.09 -2.29
C MET A 1 7.41 -1.45 -1.21
N LEU A 2 7.75 -1.22 0.05
CA LEU A 2 6.85 -1.45 1.19
C LEU A 2 6.65 -0.13 1.92
N GLN A 3 5.40 0.34 2.00
CA GLN A 3 5.02 1.60 2.66
C GLN A 3 4.18 1.30 3.88
N THR A 4 4.43 2.03 4.95
CA THR A 4 3.60 2.04 6.16
C THR A 4 3.30 3.49 6.54
N SER A 5 2.48 3.69 7.57
CA SER A 5 2.11 5.02 8.05
C SER A 5 2.02 5.04 9.56
N TRP A 6 2.14 6.23 10.14
CA TRP A 6 1.79 6.44 11.53
C TRP A 6 0.93 7.67 11.71
N PRO A 7 -0.23 7.55 12.36
CA PRO A 7 -1.02 8.72 12.71
C PRO A 7 -0.28 9.50 13.80
N VAL A 8 0.23 10.67 13.45
CA VAL A 8 0.72 11.64 14.44
C VAL A 8 -0.48 12.47 14.88
N PRO A 9 -0.83 12.51 16.19
CA PRO A 9 -1.86 13.42 16.67
C PRO A 9 -1.50 14.86 16.29
N ASP A 10 -2.42 15.56 15.62
CA ASP A 10 -2.29 16.95 15.18
C ASP A 10 -1.21 17.24 14.11
N ALA A 11 -0.74 16.23 13.37
CA ALA A 11 0.11 16.43 12.20
C ALA A 11 -0.31 15.59 10.99
N GLU A 12 0.18 15.95 9.80
CA GLU A 12 0.00 15.14 8.59
C GLU A 12 0.50 13.71 8.82
N VAL A 13 -0.25 12.73 8.29
CA VAL A 13 0.19 11.32 8.30
C VAL A 13 1.51 11.22 7.55
N GLU A 14 2.56 10.81 8.27
CA GLU A 14 3.88 10.59 7.66
C GLU A 14 3.91 9.19 7.06
N PHE A 15 4.04 9.12 5.74
CA PHE A 15 4.25 7.88 5.02
C PHE A 15 5.73 7.54 4.95
N VAL A 16 6.01 6.29 5.27
CA VAL A 16 7.36 5.82 5.43
C VAL A 16 7.53 4.53 4.67
N CYS A 17 8.52 4.52 3.80
CA CYS A 17 8.92 3.35 3.05
C CYS A 17 10.03 2.62 3.77
N LEU A 18 9.95 1.29 3.76
CA LEU A 18 11.07 0.45 4.09
C LEU A 18 12.25 0.83 3.21
N THR A 19 13.37 1.16 3.83
CA THR A 19 14.53 1.75 3.17
C THR A 19 15.82 1.14 3.70
N THR A 20 16.73 0.79 2.80
CA THR A 20 18.10 0.39 3.15
C THR A 20 18.98 1.64 3.24
N ARG A 21 19.68 1.88 4.36
CA ARG A 21 20.59 3.05 4.50
C ARG A 21 22.07 2.71 4.42
N SER A 22 22.45 1.51 4.87
CA SER A 22 23.81 0.98 4.79
C SER A 22 23.73 -0.52 4.50
N ARG A 23 24.88 -1.19 4.35
CA ARG A 23 24.91 -2.62 3.96
C ARG A 23 24.03 -3.52 4.83
N ASP A 24 23.85 -3.17 6.10
CA ASP A 24 23.29 -4.09 7.09
C ASP A 24 22.09 -3.48 7.85
N GLN A 25 21.64 -2.27 7.49
CA GLN A 25 20.60 -1.54 8.22
C GLN A 25 19.32 -1.35 7.40
N LEU A 26 18.21 -1.65 8.05
CA LEU A 26 16.86 -1.45 7.56
C LEU A 26 16.17 -0.36 8.40
N LEU A 27 15.52 0.59 7.74
CA LEU A 27 14.86 1.69 8.43
C LEU A 27 13.62 2.16 7.68
N GLY A 28 12.76 2.90 8.37
CA GLY A 28 11.73 3.71 7.76
C GLY A 28 12.30 5.06 7.30
N ASN A 29 12.10 5.39 6.03
CA ASN A 29 12.39 6.74 5.50
C ASN A 29 11.25 7.24 4.62
N LYS A 30 11.22 8.54 4.31
CA LYS A 30 10.28 9.11 3.34
C LYS A 30 10.29 8.30 2.04
N CYS A 31 9.12 8.00 1.50
CA CYS A 31 9.00 7.33 0.20
C CYS A 31 9.54 8.24 -0.91
N LEU A 32 10.55 7.77 -1.65
CA LEU A 32 11.25 8.50 -2.70
C LEU A 32 11.35 7.73 -4.02
N GLY A 33 10.92 6.46 -4.07
CA GLY A 33 11.01 5.64 -5.29
C GLY A 33 12.44 5.18 -5.65
N ILE A 34 13.40 5.41 -4.75
CA ILE A 34 14.82 5.11 -4.95
C ILE A 34 15.10 3.61 -4.86
N LYS A 35 16.28 3.18 -5.35
CA LYS A 35 16.68 1.76 -5.39
C LYS A 35 16.65 1.11 -4.00
N GLU A 36 17.02 1.86 -2.98
CA GLU A 36 17.10 1.48 -1.57
C GLU A 36 15.73 1.15 -0.95
N GLN A 37 14.63 1.47 -1.64
CA GLN A 37 13.26 1.19 -1.21
C GLN A 37 12.61 0.05 -1.99
N ARG A 38 13.36 -0.54 -2.93
CA ARG A 38 12.87 -1.63 -3.77
C ARG A 38 13.17 -2.95 -3.07
N PHE A 39 12.12 -3.72 -2.86
CA PHE A 39 12.21 -5.07 -2.34
C PHE A 39 11.44 -6.00 -3.25
N THR A 40 11.97 -7.19 -3.46
CA THR A 40 11.26 -8.31 -4.09
C THR A 40 10.88 -9.30 -3.01
N PHE A 41 9.76 -9.99 -3.22
CA PHE A 41 9.35 -11.09 -2.35
C PHE A 41 9.40 -12.38 -3.16
N GLU A 42 10.28 -13.29 -2.76
CA GLU A 42 10.55 -14.53 -3.50
C GLU A 42 10.90 -15.64 -2.49
N ASP A 43 10.27 -16.81 -2.64
CA ASP A 43 10.48 -17.99 -1.78
C ASP A 43 10.33 -17.71 -0.27
N GLY A 44 9.36 -16.87 0.10
CA GLY A 44 9.14 -16.48 1.49
C GLY A 44 10.17 -15.47 2.01
N GLN A 45 11.06 -14.93 1.18
CA GLN A 45 12.10 -13.99 1.60
C GLN A 45 11.85 -12.60 1.03
N LEU A 46 12.08 -11.58 1.85
CA LEU A 46 12.06 -10.19 1.42
C LEU A 46 13.48 -9.74 1.05
N LYS A 47 13.73 -9.54 -0.24
CA LYS A 47 15.06 -9.34 -0.82
C LYS A 47 15.28 -7.91 -1.31
N THR A 48 16.49 -7.40 -1.14
CA THR A 48 16.95 -6.14 -1.75
C THR A 48 17.43 -6.37 -3.19
N PRO A 49 17.64 -5.32 -4.00
CA PRO A 49 18.09 -5.47 -5.39
C PRO A 49 19.54 -5.97 -5.52
N ASP A 50 20.31 -5.92 -4.45
CA ASP A 50 21.64 -6.52 -4.32
C ASP A 50 21.60 -7.93 -3.68
N ASN A 51 20.43 -8.56 -3.61
CA ASN A 51 20.21 -9.93 -3.17
C ASN A 51 20.55 -10.21 -1.69
N LYS A 52 20.36 -9.21 -0.82
CA LYS A 52 20.33 -9.40 0.63
C LYS A 52 18.92 -9.63 1.12
N CYS A 53 18.78 -10.41 2.18
CA CYS A 53 17.51 -10.77 2.79
C CYS A 53 17.31 -10.03 4.10
N VAL A 54 16.08 -9.53 4.32
CA VAL A 54 15.64 -9.10 5.64
C VAL A 54 15.69 -10.29 6.58
N THR A 55 16.47 -10.17 7.64
CA THR A 55 16.80 -11.24 8.58
C THR A 55 16.51 -10.78 10.00
N ALA A 56 15.74 -11.58 10.74
CA ALA A 56 15.47 -11.34 12.16
C ALA A 56 16.67 -11.73 13.02
N VAL A 57 17.16 -10.82 13.85
CA VAL A 57 18.29 -11.08 14.76
C VAL A 57 18.00 -10.59 16.17
N ALA A 58 18.53 -11.29 17.17
CA ALA A 58 18.41 -10.84 18.56
C ALA A 58 19.21 -9.54 18.77
N PHE A 59 18.64 -8.57 19.50
CA PHE A 59 19.30 -7.29 19.80
C PHE A 59 20.64 -7.44 20.55
N SER A 60 20.85 -8.54 21.27
CA SER A 60 22.14 -8.87 21.90
C SER A 60 22.98 -9.76 21.00
N LYS A 61 23.99 -9.16 20.34
CA LYS A 61 24.87 -9.80 19.34
C LYS A 61 25.89 -10.83 19.88
N ALA A 62 25.53 -11.64 20.89
CA ALA A 62 26.48 -12.55 21.56
C ALA A 62 25.94 -13.97 21.81
N LEU A 63 25.21 -14.54 20.86
CA LEU A 63 24.72 -15.94 20.95
C LEU A 63 25.24 -16.76 19.76
N ARG A 64 25.55 -18.04 19.98
CA ARG A 64 25.82 -18.98 18.89
C ARG A 64 24.53 -19.25 18.12
N GLN A 65 24.58 -19.57 16.81
CA GLN A 65 23.38 -19.78 15.97
C GLN A 65 22.34 -20.74 16.58
N THR A 66 22.79 -21.79 17.27
CA THR A 66 21.92 -22.75 17.97
C THR A 66 21.25 -22.18 19.22
N GLU A 67 21.91 -21.28 19.95
CA GLU A 67 21.36 -20.56 21.09
C GLU A 67 20.42 -19.45 20.60
N LEU A 68 20.79 -18.75 19.53
CA LEU A 68 19.95 -17.78 18.84
C LEU A 68 18.63 -18.44 18.39
N ASN A 69 18.68 -19.60 17.73
CA ASN A 69 17.49 -20.31 17.28
C ASN A 69 16.54 -20.76 18.41
N GLN A 70 17.03 -20.92 19.64
CA GLN A 70 16.22 -21.25 20.80
C GLN A 70 15.68 -19.96 21.47
N THR A 71 16.53 -18.95 21.68
CA THR A 71 16.15 -17.65 22.24
C THR A 71 15.16 -16.88 21.34
N LEU A 72 15.35 -16.95 20.02
CA LEU A 72 14.43 -16.39 19.01
C LEU A 72 13.06 -17.09 19.05
N ARG A 73 12.95 -18.35 19.49
CA ARG A 73 11.67 -19.07 19.55
C ARG A 73 10.94 -18.87 20.87
N ASP A 74 11.68 -18.70 21.97
CA ASP A 74 11.11 -18.91 23.30
C ASP A 74 10.84 -17.61 24.10
N GLU A 75 11.52 -16.47 23.85
CA GLU A 75 11.49 -15.36 24.84
C GLU A 75 11.51 -13.90 24.31
N SER A 76 11.66 -13.66 23.01
CA SER A 76 11.75 -12.27 22.51
C SER A 76 10.40 -11.71 22.08
N SER A 77 9.95 -10.63 22.74
CA SER A 77 8.82 -9.79 22.29
C SER A 77 9.19 -8.91 21.08
N ALA A 78 10.49 -8.82 20.77
CA ALA A 78 11.06 -7.98 19.72
C ALA A 78 12.38 -8.58 19.19
N LEU A 79 12.62 -8.50 17.88
CA LEU A 79 13.87 -8.88 17.19
C LEU A 79 14.25 -7.78 16.21
N ASP A 80 15.53 -7.46 16.06
CA ASP A 80 15.98 -6.47 15.07
C ASP A 80 15.81 -7.02 13.64
N ALA A 81 15.53 -6.15 12.66
CA ALA A 81 15.47 -6.54 11.25
C ALA A 81 16.69 -5.96 10.53
N VAL A 82 17.60 -6.83 10.12
CA VAL A 82 18.86 -6.46 9.45
C VAL A 82 18.93 -7.04 8.04
N LEU A 83 19.93 -6.62 7.26
CA LEU A 83 20.19 -7.16 5.93
C LEU A 83 21.38 -8.12 5.97
N GLU A 84 21.13 -9.40 5.69
CA GLU A 84 22.17 -10.44 5.57
C GLU A 84 22.11 -11.13 4.21
N GLU A 85 23.11 -11.96 3.90
CA GLU A 85 23.09 -12.78 2.69
C GLU A 85 21.90 -13.74 2.71
N CYS A 86 21.22 -13.88 1.57
CA CYS A 86 20.10 -14.81 1.46
C CYS A 86 20.59 -16.27 1.50
N VAL A 87 20.35 -16.95 2.62
CA VAL A 87 20.75 -18.34 2.87
C VAL A 87 19.57 -19.27 3.15
N GLY A 88 18.33 -18.75 3.13
CA GLY A 88 17.10 -19.53 3.27
C GLY A 88 16.82 -19.98 4.70
N LEU A 89 17.39 -19.29 5.68
CA LEU A 89 17.20 -19.58 7.10
C LEU A 89 15.77 -19.19 7.55
N GLN A 90 15.32 -19.76 8.67
CA GLN A 90 13.96 -19.56 9.18
C GLN A 90 13.73 -18.12 9.63
N GLU A 91 14.77 -17.47 10.15
CA GLU A 91 14.84 -16.05 10.50
C GLU A 91 14.80 -15.10 9.28
N GLN A 92 14.90 -15.63 8.06
CA GLN A 92 14.78 -14.87 6.81
C GLN A 92 13.42 -15.07 6.13
N ARG A 93 12.54 -15.88 6.73
CA ARG A 93 11.27 -16.28 6.11
C ARG A 93 10.12 -15.48 6.70
N VAL A 94 9.37 -14.82 5.81
CA VAL A 94 8.24 -13.97 6.16
C VAL A 94 7.03 -14.28 5.29
N SER A 95 5.85 -14.04 5.84
CA SER A 95 4.56 -14.20 5.16
C SER A 95 3.80 -12.86 5.12
N PHE A 96 3.29 -12.51 3.94
CA PHE A 96 2.41 -11.35 3.77
C PHE A 96 0.96 -11.76 3.96
N TYR A 97 0.27 -11.10 4.89
CA TYR A 97 -1.15 -11.33 5.15
C TYR A 97 -2.02 -10.28 4.44
N PRO A 98 -3.27 -10.61 4.09
CA PRO A 98 -4.20 -9.68 3.44
C PRO A 98 -4.52 -8.42 4.24
N ASP A 99 -4.28 -8.43 5.55
CA ASP A 99 -4.43 -7.26 6.41
C ASP A 99 -3.22 -6.32 6.37
N GLY A 100 -2.24 -6.59 5.50
CA GLY A 100 -1.03 -5.81 5.29
C GLY A 100 0.09 -6.11 6.28
N THR A 101 -0.10 -7.00 7.25
CA THR A 101 0.97 -7.39 8.16
C THR A 101 1.97 -8.34 7.49
N ILE A 102 3.23 -8.26 7.93
CA ILE A 102 4.32 -9.11 7.45
C ILE A 102 4.83 -9.93 8.64
N HIS A 103 4.45 -11.20 8.70
CA HIS A 103 4.76 -12.08 9.83
C HIS A 103 6.10 -12.79 9.64
N LEU A 104 6.86 -12.96 10.71
CA LEU A 104 8.03 -13.84 10.74
C LEU A 104 7.58 -15.30 10.85
N GLU A 105 7.93 -16.16 9.89
CA GLU A 105 7.42 -17.54 9.84
C GLU A 105 7.82 -18.38 11.05
N MET A 106 9.05 -18.18 11.57
CA MET A 106 9.52 -18.94 12.73
C MET A 106 8.84 -18.53 14.05
N GLN A 107 8.14 -17.40 14.07
CA GLN A 107 7.41 -16.88 15.22
C GLN A 107 6.28 -15.97 14.75
N GLU A 108 5.16 -16.57 14.34
CA GLU A 108 4.01 -15.85 13.74
C GLU A 108 3.39 -14.78 14.64
N SER A 109 3.72 -14.75 15.94
CA SER A 109 3.33 -13.67 16.84
C SER A 109 4.09 -12.35 16.59
N LEU A 110 5.14 -12.36 15.76
CA LEU A 110 5.95 -11.20 15.42
C LEU A 110 5.69 -10.71 13.99
N CYS A 111 5.51 -9.40 13.86
CA CYS A 111 5.23 -8.67 12.63
C CYS A 111 6.34 -7.64 12.38
N LEU A 112 6.66 -7.39 11.10
CA LEU A 112 7.54 -6.29 10.72
C LEU A 112 6.93 -4.96 11.19
N ASP A 113 7.68 -4.21 11.97
CA ASP A 113 7.26 -3.04 12.73
C ASP A 113 8.28 -1.91 12.52
N TRP A 114 7.78 -0.74 12.12
CA TRP A 114 8.60 0.47 12.07
C TRP A 114 8.52 1.20 13.42
N ASP A 115 9.67 1.45 14.08
CA ASP A 115 9.71 2.14 15.40
C ASP A 115 9.35 3.62 15.23
N VAL A 116 8.08 3.95 15.49
CA VAL A 116 7.58 5.32 15.51
C VAL A 116 7.45 5.80 16.94
N GLY A 117 8.36 6.66 17.37
CA GLY A 117 8.19 7.40 18.61
C GLY A 117 8.78 6.78 19.88
N GLY A 118 9.47 5.63 19.83
CA GLY A 118 10.53 5.33 20.78
C GLY A 118 10.54 3.95 21.45
N LEU A 119 11.70 3.30 21.34
CA LEU A 119 12.61 2.96 22.46
C LEU A 119 14.08 3.18 22.06
N PHE A 120 14.38 3.19 20.76
CA PHE A 120 15.75 3.20 20.22
C PHE A 120 16.15 4.49 19.47
N ARG A 121 15.26 5.48 19.34
CA ARG A 121 15.50 6.81 18.68
C ARG A 121 16.09 6.73 17.26
N SER A 122 16.00 5.60 16.60
CA SER A 122 16.32 5.43 15.20
C SER A 122 15.02 5.06 14.52
N ASN A 123 14.79 5.52 13.28
CA ASN A 123 13.68 5.07 12.44
C ASN A 123 13.82 3.57 12.08
N ASN A 124 14.17 2.72 13.04
CA ASN A 124 14.55 1.34 12.82
C ASN A 124 13.33 0.53 12.40
N VAL A 125 13.59 -0.58 11.72
CA VAL A 125 12.57 -1.59 11.47
C VAL A 125 13.00 -2.86 12.19
N TYR A 126 12.05 -3.51 12.84
CA TYR A 126 12.27 -4.67 13.70
C TYR A 126 11.04 -5.57 13.62
N PHE A 127 11.14 -6.81 14.07
CA PHE A 127 9.99 -7.68 14.25
C PHE A 127 9.48 -7.51 15.68
N TYR A 128 8.23 -7.10 15.84
CA TYR A 128 7.60 -6.88 17.15
C TYR A 128 6.31 -7.67 17.29
N THR A 129 5.86 -7.85 18.52
CA THR A 129 4.57 -8.48 18.81
C THR A 129 3.47 -7.83 17.97
N CYS A 130 2.80 -8.64 17.15
CA CYS A 130 1.73 -8.18 16.28
C CYS A 130 0.61 -7.56 17.13
N ASN A 131 0.39 -6.26 16.96
CA ASN A 131 -0.59 -5.47 17.70
C ASN A 131 -1.53 -4.67 16.76
N LYS A 132 -1.34 -4.82 15.44
CA LYS A 132 -2.16 -4.19 14.37
C LYS A 132 -2.14 -2.66 14.39
N GLN A 133 -1.11 -2.06 15.00
CA GLN A 133 -0.86 -0.64 14.83
C GLN A 133 -0.47 -0.34 13.38
N GLN A 134 -0.69 0.89 12.94
CA GLN A 134 -0.52 1.25 11.53
C GLN A 134 0.93 1.10 11.04
N ASN A 135 1.93 1.26 11.92
CA ASN A 135 3.34 1.01 11.65
C ASN A 135 3.71 -0.49 11.45
N GLN A 136 2.76 -1.41 11.64
CA GLN A 136 2.88 -2.83 11.33
C GLN A 136 2.12 -3.24 10.06
N VAL A 137 1.37 -2.30 9.46
CA VAL A 137 0.61 -2.51 8.24
C VAL A 137 1.40 -1.95 7.07
N TRP A 138 1.78 -2.83 6.14
CA TRP A 138 2.66 -2.55 5.02
C TRP A 138 1.95 -2.75 3.69
N ALA A 139 1.79 -1.68 2.94
CA ALA A 139 1.34 -1.72 1.55
C ALA A 139 2.50 -2.09 0.62
N LYS A 140 2.28 -3.10 -0.23
CA LYS A 140 3.13 -3.34 -1.39
C LYS A 140 2.81 -2.28 -2.43
N ILE A 141 3.78 -1.43 -2.74
CA ILE A 141 3.60 -0.41 -3.78
C ILE A 141 4.62 -0.62 -4.89
N GLN A 142 4.11 -0.75 -6.11
CA GLN A 142 4.93 -1.05 -7.28
C GLN A 142 5.26 0.22 -8.06
N PRO A 143 6.52 0.39 -8.51
CA PRO A 143 6.93 1.55 -9.29
C PRO A 143 6.73 1.43 -10.80
N ALA A 144 6.23 0.30 -11.30
CA ALA A 144 5.90 0.15 -12.71
C ALA A 144 4.47 0.67 -12.98
N PRO A 145 4.20 1.21 -14.17
CA PRO A 145 2.83 1.46 -14.60
C PRO A 145 2.01 0.17 -14.56
N ALA A 146 0.83 0.22 -13.92
CA ALA A 146 -0.05 -0.92 -13.72
C ALA A 146 -1.50 -0.55 -14.05
N VAL A 147 -2.29 -1.54 -14.45
CA VAL A 147 -3.75 -1.39 -14.55
C VAL A 147 -4.33 -1.54 -13.16
N PHE A 148 -5.16 -0.61 -12.71
CA PHE A 148 -5.88 -0.75 -11.44
C PHE A 148 -7.26 -1.34 -11.72
N VAL A 149 -7.55 -2.48 -11.12
CA VAL A 149 -8.73 -3.29 -11.42
C VAL A 149 -9.58 -3.47 -10.18
N THR A 150 -10.88 -3.29 -10.31
CA THR A 150 -11.87 -3.57 -9.27
C THR A 150 -12.90 -4.58 -9.79
N SER A 151 -13.69 -5.16 -8.89
CA SER A 151 -14.78 -6.05 -9.25
C SER A 151 -15.89 -5.99 -8.21
N PHE A 152 -17.12 -6.33 -8.61
CA PHE A 152 -18.23 -6.41 -7.67
C PHE A 152 -19.03 -7.70 -7.83
N PRO A 153 -18.47 -8.84 -7.35
CA PRO A 153 -19.05 -10.17 -7.58
C PRO A 153 -20.47 -10.30 -7.00
N SER A 154 -20.76 -9.60 -5.90
CA SER A 154 -22.08 -9.60 -5.25
C SER A 154 -23.22 -9.11 -6.15
N PHE A 155 -22.91 -8.34 -7.21
CA PHE A 155 -23.87 -7.88 -8.21
C PHE A 155 -23.68 -8.58 -9.56
N GLY A 156 -22.83 -9.62 -9.62
CA GLY A 156 -22.51 -10.34 -10.86
C GLY A 156 -21.72 -9.50 -11.86
N VAL A 157 -21.02 -8.46 -11.39
CA VAL A 157 -20.25 -7.57 -12.27
C VAL A 157 -18.79 -8.05 -12.32
N ASN A 158 -18.33 -8.33 -13.55
CA ASN A 158 -16.96 -8.73 -13.85
C ASN A 158 -15.96 -7.60 -13.57
N ALA A 159 -14.67 -7.87 -13.76
CA ALA A 159 -13.62 -6.91 -13.53
C ALA A 159 -13.78 -5.64 -14.38
N HIS A 160 -13.55 -4.50 -13.77
CA HIS A 160 -13.47 -3.19 -14.42
C HIS A 160 -12.15 -2.55 -14.05
N CYS A 161 -11.58 -1.75 -14.95
CA CYS A 161 -10.33 -1.04 -14.72
C CYS A 161 -10.57 0.46 -14.56
N LEU A 162 -9.76 1.09 -13.71
CA LEU A 162 -9.70 2.53 -13.55
C LEU A 162 -9.20 3.15 -14.86
N ALA A 163 -9.98 4.05 -15.43
CA ALA A 163 -9.66 4.70 -16.69
C ALA A 163 -10.11 6.17 -16.68
N PHE A 164 -9.66 6.91 -17.68
CA PHE A 164 -10.17 8.24 -17.97
C PHE A 164 -10.91 8.20 -19.30
N GLN A 165 -12.21 8.46 -19.28
CA GLN A 165 -13.07 8.41 -20.46
C GLN A 165 -14.12 9.53 -20.37
N ASP A 166 -14.36 10.21 -21.50
CA ASP A 166 -15.36 11.29 -21.59
C ASP A 166 -15.16 12.42 -20.58
N GLN A 167 -13.89 12.76 -20.30
CA GLN A 167 -13.48 13.78 -19.32
C GLN A 167 -13.71 13.43 -17.85
N GLU A 168 -14.07 12.17 -17.55
CA GLU A 168 -14.32 11.68 -16.20
C GLU A 168 -13.42 10.47 -15.89
N VAL A 169 -13.13 10.26 -14.61
CA VAL A 169 -12.47 9.02 -14.16
C VAL A 169 -13.56 7.97 -13.96
N LYS A 170 -13.44 6.84 -14.65
CA LYS A 170 -14.46 5.78 -14.70
C LYS A 170 -13.86 4.41 -14.41
N ALA A 171 -14.72 3.49 -14.00
CA ALA A 171 -14.43 2.07 -14.04
C ALA A 171 -15.00 1.51 -15.36
N ILE A 172 -14.14 1.13 -16.29
CA ILE A 172 -14.57 0.60 -17.59
C ILE A 172 -14.39 -0.93 -17.64
N PRO A 173 -15.25 -1.68 -18.37
CA PRO A 173 -15.16 -3.15 -18.41
C PRO A 173 -13.80 -3.68 -18.87
N GLU A 174 -13.43 -4.88 -18.39
CA GLU A 174 -12.17 -5.60 -18.67
C GLU A 174 -11.72 -5.65 -20.14
N GLY A 175 -12.68 -5.67 -21.07
CA GLY A 175 -12.44 -5.70 -22.52
C GLY A 175 -12.23 -4.32 -23.18
N GLY A 176 -12.21 -3.25 -22.41
CA GLY A 176 -11.89 -1.89 -22.87
C GLY A 176 -10.38 -1.62 -22.90
N ASP A 177 -9.99 -0.44 -23.40
CA ASP A 177 -8.60 0.04 -23.37
C ASP A 177 -8.21 0.45 -21.94
N CYS A 178 -7.92 -0.54 -21.09
CA CYS A 178 -7.47 -0.33 -19.72
C CYS A 178 -6.10 0.35 -19.67
N PRO A 179 -6.00 1.62 -19.25
CA PRO A 179 -4.74 2.31 -19.23
C PRO A 179 -3.87 1.84 -18.05
N LYS A 180 -2.55 1.96 -18.21
CA LYS A 180 -1.61 1.78 -17.11
C LYS A 180 -1.40 3.11 -16.40
N TRP A 181 -1.67 3.13 -15.11
CA TRP A 181 -1.38 4.25 -14.23
C TRP A 181 -0.04 4.03 -13.53
N GLN A 182 0.70 5.10 -13.32
CA GLN A 182 1.97 5.08 -12.62
C GLN A 182 1.83 5.76 -11.27
N TRP A 183 2.26 5.08 -10.21
CA TRP A 183 2.41 5.73 -8.91
C TRP A 183 3.70 6.56 -8.89
N ASP A 184 3.60 7.88 -8.75
CA ASP A 184 4.74 8.75 -8.47
C ASP A 184 4.92 8.91 -6.96
N PHE A 185 5.97 8.28 -6.45
CA PHE A 185 6.27 8.25 -5.02
C PHE A 185 6.86 9.55 -4.48
N ALA A 186 7.51 10.35 -5.33
CA ALA A 186 8.08 11.61 -4.87
C ALA A 186 6.97 12.59 -4.47
N THR A 187 5.84 12.50 -5.16
CA THR A 187 4.66 13.35 -5.00
C THR A 187 3.48 12.64 -4.33
N SER A 188 3.52 11.31 -4.21
CA SER A 188 2.39 10.46 -3.80
C SER A 188 1.18 10.56 -4.74
N ALA A 189 1.43 10.81 -6.03
CA ALA A 189 0.39 10.96 -7.03
C ALA A 189 0.14 9.69 -7.85
N LEU A 190 -1.10 9.48 -8.27
CA LEU A 190 -1.45 8.47 -9.27
C LEU A 190 -1.52 9.14 -10.65
N VAL A 191 -0.57 8.81 -11.52
CA VAL A 191 -0.31 9.50 -12.78
C VAL A 191 -0.83 8.69 -13.97
N LEU A 192 -1.49 9.37 -14.91
CA LEU A 192 -1.86 8.84 -16.22
C LEU A 192 -1.33 9.78 -17.31
N GLY A 193 -0.27 9.36 -18.01
CA GLY A 193 0.42 10.22 -18.96
C GLY A 193 1.09 11.40 -18.24
N ASP A 194 0.69 12.62 -18.58
CA ASP A 194 1.19 13.87 -17.97
C ASP A 194 0.22 14.45 -16.92
N SER A 195 -0.84 13.72 -16.59
CA SER A 195 -1.89 14.17 -15.69
C SER A 195 -1.98 13.31 -14.43
N CYS A 196 -2.50 13.87 -13.36
CA CYS A 196 -2.62 13.24 -12.06
C CYS A 196 -4.09 13.06 -11.69
N LEU A 197 -4.42 11.92 -11.09
CA LEU A 197 -5.67 11.75 -10.36
C LEU A 197 -5.79 12.90 -9.36
N THR A 198 -6.94 13.53 -9.29
CA THR A 198 -7.19 14.68 -8.45
C THR A 198 -8.54 14.51 -7.78
N MET A 199 -8.57 14.63 -6.46
CA MET A 199 -9.82 14.72 -5.72
C MET A 199 -10.37 16.14 -5.83
N SER A 200 -11.61 16.29 -6.29
CA SER A 200 -12.20 17.60 -6.57
C SER A 200 -13.66 17.67 -6.14
N ASP A 201 -14.16 18.89 -5.94
CA ASP A 201 -15.59 19.14 -5.76
C ASP A 201 -16.39 18.36 -6.80
N PHE A 202 -17.44 17.65 -6.39
CA PHE A 202 -18.34 16.94 -7.29
C PHE A 202 -19.43 17.92 -7.80
N PRO A 203 -19.31 18.51 -9.01
CA PRO A 203 -20.17 19.63 -9.42
C PRO A 203 -21.63 19.22 -9.57
N GLU A 204 -21.89 17.99 -10.03
CA GLU A 204 -23.21 17.39 -10.18
C GLU A 204 -23.94 17.27 -8.84
N LEU A 205 -23.20 17.25 -7.72
CA LEU A 205 -23.75 17.23 -6.38
C LEU A 205 -23.95 18.62 -5.76
N LYS A 206 -23.53 19.71 -6.41
CA LYS A 206 -23.66 21.06 -5.82
C LYS A 206 -25.12 21.40 -5.48
N ASP A 207 -26.04 21.02 -6.35
CA ASP A 207 -27.49 21.23 -6.18
C ASP A 207 -28.22 20.04 -5.52
N ALA A 208 -27.50 18.98 -5.16
CA ALA A 208 -28.08 17.81 -4.53
C ALA A 208 -28.45 18.06 -3.05
N ASN A 209 -29.45 17.34 -2.55
CA ASN A 209 -29.85 17.42 -1.15
C ASN A 209 -28.80 16.77 -0.21
N GLU A 210 -28.89 17.07 1.10
CA GLU A 210 -27.95 16.59 2.13
C GLU A 210 -27.80 15.05 2.14
N THR A 211 -28.87 14.31 1.82
CA THR A 211 -28.83 12.84 1.81
C THR A 211 -27.94 12.31 0.69
N VAL A 212 -27.98 12.97 -0.47
CA VAL A 212 -27.17 12.61 -1.64
C VAL A 212 -25.71 13.02 -1.44
N LYS A 213 -25.45 14.21 -0.86
CA LYS A 213 -24.09 14.67 -0.49
C LYS A 213 -23.41 13.78 0.55
N ASN A 214 -24.18 13.10 1.41
CA ASN A 214 -23.65 12.15 2.38
C ASN A 214 -23.31 10.77 1.78
N LEU A 215 -23.63 10.53 0.51
CA LEU A 215 -23.43 9.25 -0.19
C LEU A 215 -22.29 9.28 -1.22
N ALA A 216 -21.82 10.46 -1.64
CA ALA A 216 -20.59 10.69 -2.42
C ALA A 216 -20.00 12.02 -1.97
N LYS A 217 -18.76 12.01 -1.48
CA LYS A 217 -18.20 13.18 -0.78
C LYS A 217 -17.44 14.09 -1.74
N GLU A 218 -16.58 13.51 -2.57
CA GLU A 218 -15.75 14.23 -3.55
C GLU A 218 -15.66 13.40 -4.83
N ASP A 219 -15.42 14.04 -5.98
CA ASP A 219 -15.26 13.36 -7.27
C ASP A 219 -13.79 13.03 -7.55
N ALA A 220 -13.56 12.03 -8.41
CA ALA A 220 -12.23 11.71 -8.91
C ALA A 220 -12.08 12.27 -10.33
N THR A 221 -11.18 13.23 -10.52
CA THR A 221 -10.91 13.86 -11.81
C THR A 221 -9.46 13.65 -12.24
N LEU A 222 -9.15 14.00 -13.49
CA LEU A 222 -7.80 14.00 -14.01
C LEU A 222 -7.40 15.44 -14.38
N GLN A 223 -6.33 15.94 -13.76
CA GLN A 223 -5.86 17.32 -13.93
C GLN A 223 -4.35 17.35 -14.13
N ASP A 224 -3.81 18.49 -14.55
CA ASP A 224 -2.36 18.68 -14.61
C ASP A 224 -1.73 18.42 -13.23
N CYS A 225 -0.61 17.70 -13.21
CA CYS A 225 0.10 17.42 -11.96
C CYS A 225 0.69 18.71 -11.38
N ASP A 226 0.14 19.18 -10.26
CA ASP A 226 0.56 20.39 -9.56
C ASP A 226 1.14 20.11 -8.16
N GLY A 227 1.03 18.86 -7.68
CA GLY A 227 1.54 18.43 -6.40
C GLY A 227 0.72 18.92 -5.19
N SER A 228 -0.49 19.41 -5.42
CA SER A 228 -1.44 19.79 -4.38
C SER A 228 -1.85 18.59 -3.50
N GLU A 229 -2.35 18.85 -2.29
CA GLU A 229 -2.85 17.80 -1.39
C GLU A 229 -3.99 16.97 -2.02
N ALA A 230 -4.76 17.58 -2.93
CA ALA A 230 -5.82 16.91 -3.69
C ALA A 230 -5.30 15.83 -4.65
N GLN A 231 -4.00 15.83 -4.97
CA GLN A 231 -3.35 14.86 -5.84
C GLN A 231 -2.50 13.84 -5.08
N LYS A 232 -2.55 13.86 -3.74
CA LYS A 232 -1.79 12.93 -2.91
C LYS A 232 -2.67 11.81 -2.40
N PHE A 233 -2.25 10.59 -2.67
CA PHE A 233 -2.99 9.40 -2.32
C PHE A 233 -2.13 8.40 -1.56
N ILE A 234 -2.81 7.43 -0.98
CA ILE A 234 -2.27 6.29 -0.26
C ILE A 234 -2.88 5.06 -0.91
N TYR A 235 -2.04 4.17 -1.42
CA TYR A 235 -2.47 2.85 -1.82
C TYR A 235 -2.15 1.87 -0.70
N ASN A 236 -3.18 1.32 -0.06
CA ASN A 236 -3.05 0.42 1.08
C ASN A 236 -2.87 -1.03 0.64
N ALA A 237 -2.36 -1.86 1.56
CA ALA A 237 -2.15 -3.30 1.34
C ALA A 237 -3.45 -4.06 1.04
N ASP A 238 -4.57 -3.57 1.59
CA ASP A 238 -5.89 -4.14 1.37
C ASP A 238 -6.45 -3.78 -0.01
N GLY A 239 -5.79 -2.92 -0.79
CA GLY A 239 -6.21 -2.51 -2.12
C GLY A 239 -7.04 -1.22 -2.12
N THR A 240 -7.29 -0.60 -0.97
CA THR A 240 -7.94 0.72 -0.93
C THR A 240 -6.99 1.82 -1.42
N ILE A 241 -7.52 2.81 -2.14
CA ILE A 241 -6.81 4.05 -2.52
C ILE A 241 -7.49 5.21 -1.81
N LEU A 242 -6.74 5.98 -0.99
CA LEU A 242 -7.30 7.05 -0.16
C LEU A 242 -6.59 8.38 -0.43
N PRO A 243 -7.28 9.52 -0.41
CA PRO A 243 -6.62 10.83 -0.34
C PRO A 243 -5.82 10.97 0.96
N GLN A 244 -4.65 11.59 0.89
CA GLN A 244 -3.81 11.80 2.06
C GLN A 244 -4.54 12.65 3.11
N GLY A 245 -4.55 12.16 4.37
CA GLY A 245 -5.17 12.88 5.50
C GLY A 245 -6.70 12.80 5.56
N GLN A 246 -7.35 11.98 4.72
CA GLN A 246 -8.80 11.81 4.72
C GLN A 246 -9.22 10.35 4.93
N ASP A 247 -10.39 10.16 5.54
CA ASP A 247 -11.01 8.83 5.74
C ASP A 247 -12.03 8.55 4.62
N LEU A 248 -11.55 8.67 3.37
CA LEU A 248 -12.29 8.38 2.14
C LEU A 248 -11.51 7.41 1.28
N CYS A 249 -12.23 6.56 0.55
CA CYS A 249 -11.70 5.56 -0.35
C CYS A 249 -12.20 5.84 -1.77
N LEU A 250 -11.33 5.61 -2.76
CA LEU A 250 -11.68 5.59 -4.18
C LEU A 250 -12.71 4.49 -4.41
N ASP A 251 -13.89 4.87 -4.85
CA ASP A 251 -15.10 4.07 -4.90
C ASP A 251 -15.69 4.11 -6.31
N TRP A 252 -15.98 2.94 -6.86
CA TRP A 252 -16.69 2.81 -8.12
C TRP A 252 -18.22 2.76 -7.90
N ASP A 253 -18.95 3.67 -8.57
CA ASP A 253 -20.42 3.72 -8.61
C ASP A 253 -21.02 2.59 -9.47
N VAL A 254 -20.87 1.35 -9.00
CA VAL A 254 -21.41 0.15 -9.67
C VAL A 254 -22.94 0.18 -9.76
N ALA A 255 -23.61 0.80 -8.80
CA ALA A 255 -25.06 0.87 -8.72
C ALA A 255 -25.64 2.03 -9.55
N GLY A 256 -24.81 2.98 -10.00
CA GLY A 256 -25.23 4.18 -10.69
C GLY A 256 -26.14 5.05 -9.83
N VAL A 257 -25.84 5.16 -8.53
CA VAL A 257 -26.59 6.01 -7.60
C VAL A 257 -26.43 7.49 -7.99
N PHE A 258 -25.28 7.87 -8.53
CA PHE A 258 -24.98 9.22 -8.99
C PHE A 258 -24.81 9.25 -10.50
N ILE A 259 -23.74 8.60 -10.97
CA ILE A 259 -23.33 8.56 -12.36
C ILE A 259 -22.77 7.16 -12.54
N LYS A 260 -23.52 6.34 -13.27
CA LYS A 260 -23.15 4.95 -13.49
C LYS A 260 -21.72 4.85 -14.02
N ASP A 261 -20.95 3.98 -13.40
CA ASP A 261 -19.56 3.69 -13.74
C ASP A 261 -18.56 4.82 -13.43
N ASN A 262 -19.01 5.92 -12.82
CA ASN A 262 -18.13 6.94 -12.28
C ASN A 262 -17.29 6.39 -11.12
N VAL A 263 -16.11 6.98 -10.93
CA VAL A 263 -15.27 6.74 -9.77
C VAL A 263 -15.16 8.02 -8.96
N TYR A 264 -15.38 7.92 -7.65
CA TYR A 264 -15.45 9.06 -6.74
C TYR A 264 -14.85 8.68 -5.38
N PHE A 265 -14.79 9.61 -4.44
CA PHE A 265 -14.32 9.34 -3.08
C PHE A 265 -15.49 9.25 -2.11
N TYR A 266 -15.57 8.10 -1.44
CA TYR A 266 -16.63 7.81 -0.48
C TYR A 266 -16.09 7.32 0.86
N THR A 267 -16.95 7.32 1.90
CA THR A 267 -16.58 6.73 3.19
C THR A 267 -16.12 5.28 2.99
N CYS A 268 -14.94 4.99 3.50
CA CYS A 268 -14.36 3.66 3.46
C CYS A 268 -15.27 2.66 4.16
N ASN A 269 -15.80 1.72 3.40
CA ASN A 269 -16.66 0.63 3.87
C ASN A 269 -16.10 -0.76 3.49
N ARG A 270 -14.96 -0.79 2.76
CA ARG A 270 -14.22 -2.00 2.36
C ARG A 270 -15.04 -2.97 1.51
N GLN A 271 -16.08 -2.47 0.85
CA GLN A 271 -16.78 -3.24 -0.17
C GLN A 271 -15.89 -3.40 -1.40
N SER A 272 -16.14 -4.43 -2.21
CA SER A 272 -15.25 -4.80 -3.32
C SER A 272 -15.06 -3.69 -4.36
N ASN A 273 -15.99 -2.75 -4.50
CA ASN A 273 -15.93 -1.59 -5.38
C ASN A 273 -15.02 -0.45 -4.85
N GLN A 274 -14.48 -0.59 -3.64
CA GLN A 274 -13.43 0.26 -3.07
C GLN A 274 -12.05 -0.40 -3.09
N MET A 275 -11.96 -1.64 -3.59
CA MET A 275 -10.75 -2.43 -3.62
C MET A 275 -10.21 -2.44 -5.04
N TRP A 276 -9.01 -1.91 -5.21
CA TRP A 276 -8.31 -1.77 -6.47
C TRP A 276 -7.04 -2.61 -6.43
N VAL A 277 -6.90 -3.52 -7.39
CA VAL A 277 -5.74 -4.39 -7.53
C VAL A 277 -4.90 -3.88 -8.69
N SER A 278 -3.63 -3.57 -8.43
CA SER A 278 -2.67 -3.23 -9.47
C SER A 278 -2.20 -4.48 -10.22
N VAL A 279 -2.32 -4.50 -11.55
CA VAL A 279 -1.89 -5.61 -12.43
C VAL A 279 -0.93 -5.09 -13.50
N GLU A 280 0.33 -5.56 -13.48
CA GLU A 280 1.40 -5.10 -14.40
C GLU A 280 1.29 -5.74 -15.79
N ASP A 281 1.07 -7.05 -15.83
CA ASP A 281 0.91 -7.87 -17.05
C ASP A 281 -0.57 -8.15 -17.31
N TRP A 282 -1.34 -7.07 -17.44
CA TRP A 282 -2.75 -7.18 -17.82
C TRP A 282 -2.86 -7.77 -19.23
N VAL A 283 -3.35 -9.00 -19.29
CA VAL A 283 -3.76 -9.66 -20.53
C VAL A 283 -5.28 -9.71 -20.50
N PRO A 284 -5.99 -9.00 -21.40
CA PRO A 284 -7.43 -9.08 -21.47
C PRO A 284 -7.85 -10.55 -21.60
N VAL A 285 -8.78 -11.01 -20.76
CA VAL A 285 -9.36 -12.34 -20.95
C VAL A 285 -10.23 -12.27 -22.20
N GLU A 286 -9.71 -12.74 -23.34
CA GLU A 286 -10.49 -12.85 -24.57
C GLU A 286 -11.62 -13.88 -24.37
N GLY A 287 -12.86 -13.39 -24.26
CA GLY A 287 -14.08 -14.15 -24.48
C GLY A 287 -14.47 -15.12 -23.36
N SER A 288 -15.41 -14.68 -22.52
CA SER A 288 -16.34 -15.57 -21.80
C SER A 288 -17.78 -15.22 -22.16
#